data_AF-A0A3G9JD85-F1
#
_entry.id   AF-A0A3G9JD85-F1
#
_cell.length_a   1.000
_cell.length_b   1.000
_cell.length_c   1.000
_cell.angle_alpha   90.00
_cell.angle_beta   90.00
_cell.angle_gamma   90.00
#
_symmetry.space_group_name_H-M   'P 1'
#
loop_
_entity.id
_entity.type
_entity.pdbx_description
1 polymer ?
#
loop_
_entity_poly.entity_id
_entity_poly.type
_entity_poly.pdbx_seq_one_letter_code
_entity_poly.pdbx_strand_id
1 'polypeptide(L)'
;MTIRINQIKNKKENKTIDYEQFKERIEEDLHQALADHGIDANLSQHHVEKLNASYDALSVTPEGSHIGVNANLSAMFEAIENGQDYNEVVSRASESIIASIENTPEINVEDLTNYNEMKSKLAMEVVSADRNAEMLENVPYEQMEAAE
;
A
#
# COMPACT_ATOMS: atom_id res chain seq x y z
N MET A 1 0.95 47.23 -30.86
CA MET A 1 0.32 45.95 -31.25
C MET A 1 0.68 44.95 -30.16
N THR A 2 -0.08 44.96 -29.05
CA THR A 2 0.40 44.43 -27.76
C THR A 2 -0.67 43.59 -27.07
N ILE A 3 -1.12 42.52 -27.72
CA ILE A 3 -2.15 41.63 -27.14
C ILE A 3 -1.77 40.13 -27.19
N ARG A 4 -0.66 39.73 -27.82
CA ARG A 4 -0.38 38.29 -28.06
C ARG A 4 0.61 37.59 -27.12
N ILE A 5 1.13 38.25 -26.07
CA ILE A 5 2.12 37.62 -25.19
C ILE A 5 1.48 37.02 -23.92
N ASN A 6 0.30 37.49 -23.49
CA ASN A 6 -0.32 37.01 -22.24
C ASN A 6 -1.03 35.64 -22.35
N GLN A 7 -1.27 35.13 -23.56
CA GLN A 7 -1.91 33.82 -23.76
C GLN A 7 -0.91 32.64 -23.71
N ILE A 8 0.40 32.91 -23.79
CA ILE A 8 1.44 31.88 -23.74
C ILE A 8 1.92 31.61 -22.30
N LYS A 9 1.54 32.46 -21.33
CA LYS A 9 1.87 32.25 -19.91
C LYS A 9 0.92 31.33 -19.13
N ASN A 10 -0.22 30.94 -19.70
CA ASN A 10 -1.29 30.22 -18.96
C ASN A 10 -1.52 28.76 -19.41
N LYS A 11 -0.51 28.05 -19.91
CA LYS A 11 -0.66 26.61 -20.19
C LYS A 11 0.65 25.84 -20.04
N LYS A 12 1.27 25.92 -18.85
CA LYS A 12 2.32 25.01 -18.35
C LYS A 12 2.61 25.29 -16.87
N GLU A 13 1.57 25.26 -16.05
CA GLU A 13 1.73 24.87 -14.65
C GLU A 13 1.05 23.52 -14.53
N ASN A 14 1.72 22.46 -15.01
CA ASN A 14 1.41 21.13 -14.51
C ASN A 14 2.06 21.11 -13.12
N LYS A 15 1.29 21.52 -12.11
CA LYS A 15 1.72 21.47 -10.73
C LYS A 15 1.84 19.99 -10.40
N THR A 16 3.05 19.44 -10.47
CA THR A 16 3.34 18.09 -10.01
C THR A 16 2.83 18.02 -8.57
N ILE A 17 1.86 17.13 -8.32
CA ILE A 17 1.38 16.89 -6.95
C ILE A 17 2.57 16.39 -6.14
N ASP A 18 2.89 17.04 -5.02
CA ASP A 18 3.91 16.50 -4.13
C ASP A 18 3.37 15.28 -3.37
N TYR A 19 4.28 14.47 -2.85
CA TYR A 19 3.92 13.17 -2.30
C TYR A 19 2.95 13.23 -1.11
N GLU A 20 3.07 14.25 -0.24
CA GLU A 20 2.16 14.40 0.90
C GLU A 20 0.75 14.79 0.43
N GLN A 21 0.64 15.74 -0.51
CA GLN A 21 -0.65 16.07 -1.13
C GLN A 21 -1.25 14.88 -1.87
N PHE A 22 -0.42 14.04 -2.48
CA PHE A 22 -0.86 12.81 -3.13
C PHE A 22 -1.48 11.84 -2.12
N LYS A 23 -0.81 11.58 -0.99
CA LYS A 23 -1.29 10.65 0.03
C LYS A 23 -2.63 11.09 0.64
N GLU A 24 -2.77 12.37 0.96
CA GLU A 24 -4.04 12.93 1.45
C GLU A 24 -5.16 12.73 0.42
N ARG A 25 -4.90 13.12 -0.83
CA ARG A 25 -5.92 13.06 -1.88
C ARG A 25 -6.32 11.64 -2.24
N ILE A 26 -5.35 10.73 -2.38
CA ILE A 26 -5.65 9.33 -2.76
C ILE A 26 -6.38 8.59 -1.63
N GLU A 27 -6.13 8.92 -0.36
CA GLU A 27 -6.91 8.40 0.75
C GLU A 27 -8.38 8.81 0.63
N GLU A 28 -8.67 10.10 0.41
CA GLU A 28 -10.03 10.61 0.22
C GLU A 28 -10.72 9.97 -1.00
N ASP A 29 -10.03 9.94 -2.15
CA ASP A 29 -10.59 9.42 -3.40
C ASP A 29 -10.85 7.89 -3.32
N LEU A 30 -9.97 7.13 -2.65
CA LEU A 30 -10.19 5.70 -2.39
C LEU A 30 -11.31 5.47 -1.38
N HIS A 31 -11.39 6.27 -0.31
CA HIS A 31 -12.47 6.19 0.66
C HIS A 31 -13.84 6.40 -0.03
N GLN A 32 -13.95 7.42 -0.88
CA GLN A 32 -15.17 7.70 -1.62
C GLN A 32 -15.51 6.57 -2.61
N ALA A 33 -14.52 6.05 -3.34
CA ALA A 33 -14.75 4.94 -4.28
C ALA A 33 -15.28 3.67 -3.60
N LEU A 34 -14.79 3.37 -2.38
CA LEU A 34 -15.27 2.23 -1.58
C LEU A 34 -16.70 2.49 -1.06
N ALA A 35 -16.96 3.70 -0.55
CA ALA A 35 -18.27 4.09 -0.06
C ALA A 35 -19.34 4.07 -1.16
N ASP A 36 -19.00 4.52 -2.37
CA ASP A 36 -19.87 4.48 -3.55
C ASP A 36 -20.21 3.04 -3.96
N HIS A 37 -19.32 2.08 -3.68
CA HIS A 37 -19.54 0.64 -3.86
C HIS A 37 -20.23 -0.02 -2.65
N GLY A 38 -20.62 0.77 -1.64
CA GLY A 38 -21.33 0.29 -0.44
C GLY A 38 -20.44 -0.37 0.61
N ILE A 39 -19.12 -0.13 0.57
CA ILE A 39 -18.17 -0.62 1.57
C ILE A 39 -17.79 0.53 2.50
N ASP A 40 -18.16 0.42 3.78
CA ASP A 40 -17.62 1.28 4.83
C ASP A 40 -16.28 0.71 5.31
N ALA A 41 -15.24 1.53 5.38
CA ALA A 41 -13.89 1.10 5.71
C ALA A 41 -13.09 2.16 6.46
N ASN A 42 -12.29 1.71 7.43
CA ASN A 42 -11.27 2.51 8.08
C ASN A 42 -9.99 2.52 7.23
N LEU A 43 -9.49 3.71 6.93
CA LEU A 43 -8.27 3.94 6.17
C LEU A 43 -7.17 4.48 7.08
N SER A 44 -5.96 3.93 6.96
CA SER A 44 -4.81 4.37 7.75
C SER A 44 -3.50 4.28 6.99
N GLN A 45 -2.80 5.41 6.88
CA GLN A 45 -1.47 5.50 6.32
C GLN A 45 -0.42 5.04 7.33
N HIS A 46 0.53 4.22 6.89
CA HIS A 46 1.68 3.81 7.68
C HIS A 46 2.83 3.38 6.78
N HIS A 47 4.03 3.33 7.34
CA HIS A 47 5.22 2.83 6.66
C HIS A 47 5.34 1.31 6.83
N VAL A 48 5.67 0.60 5.75
CA VAL A 48 5.86 -0.86 5.74
C VAL A 48 7.31 -1.17 5.42
N GLU A 49 7.97 -1.85 6.35
CA GLU A 49 9.33 -2.37 6.20
C GLU A 49 9.29 -3.90 6.06
N LYS A 50 9.89 -4.43 4.99
CA LYS A 50 10.10 -5.86 4.71
C LYS A 50 11.52 -6.07 4.24
N LEU A 51 12.01 -7.31 4.32
CA LEU A 51 13.38 -7.71 3.89
C LEU A 51 13.79 -7.16 2.52
N ASN A 52 12.84 -7.10 1.59
CA ASN A 52 13.06 -6.75 0.19
C ASN A 52 12.26 -5.53 -0.27
N ALA A 53 11.54 -4.86 0.61
CA ALA A 53 10.68 -3.74 0.23
C ALA A 53 10.43 -2.79 1.41
N SER A 54 10.56 -1.50 1.15
CA SER A 54 10.20 -0.42 2.07
C SER A 54 9.30 0.55 1.31
N TYR A 55 8.08 0.78 1.80
CA TYR A 55 7.08 1.60 1.12
C TYR A 55 6.04 2.15 2.09
N ASP A 56 5.43 3.27 1.75
CA ASP A 56 4.24 3.73 2.46
C ASP A 56 3.01 3.02 1.94
N ALA A 57 2.16 2.60 2.86
CA ALA A 57 0.94 1.88 2.58
C ALA A 57 -0.27 2.63 3.12
N LEU A 58 -1.39 2.42 2.44
CA LEU A 58 -2.71 2.71 2.97
C LEU A 58 -3.39 1.39 3.32
N SER A 59 -3.58 1.12 4.61
CA SER A 59 -4.42 0.02 5.06
C SER A 59 -5.88 0.39 4.86
N VAL A 60 -6.64 -0.50 4.22
CA VAL A 60 -8.09 -0.43 4.08
C VAL A 60 -8.71 -1.59 4.83
N THR A 61 -9.41 -1.30 5.92
CA THR A 61 -10.06 -2.31 6.76
C THR A 61 -11.57 -2.08 6.78
N PRO A 62 -12.38 -2.97 6.19
CA PRO A 62 -13.84 -2.87 6.26
C PRO A 62 -14.34 -2.75 7.70
N GLU A 63 -15.40 -1.97 7.93
CA GLU A 63 -15.97 -1.82 9.26
C GLU A 63 -16.41 -3.18 9.83
N GLY A 64 -16.05 -3.45 11.10
CA GLY A 64 -16.31 -4.73 11.75
C GLY A 64 -15.37 -5.88 11.38
N SER A 65 -14.44 -5.66 10.44
CA SER A 65 -13.38 -6.61 10.10
C SER A 65 -12.11 -6.39 10.93
N HIS A 66 -11.37 -7.47 11.20
CA HIS A 66 -9.99 -7.42 11.70
C HIS A 66 -8.96 -7.62 10.59
N ILE A 67 -9.43 -7.90 9.37
CA ILE A 67 -8.61 -8.17 8.19
C ILE A 67 -8.79 -7.02 7.21
N GLY A 68 -7.67 -6.48 6.74
CA GLY A 68 -7.62 -5.38 5.78
C GLY A 68 -6.62 -5.64 4.66
N VAL A 69 -6.67 -4.77 3.65
CA VAL A 69 -5.82 -4.81 2.46
C VAL A 69 -4.88 -3.61 2.48
N ASN A 70 -3.61 -3.82 2.12
CA ASN A 70 -2.64 -2.72 1.99
C ASN A 70 -2.47 -2.30 0.53
N ALA A 71 -2.82 -1.06 0.23
CA ALA A 71 -2.48 -0.37 -1.01
C ALA A 71 -1.08 0.24 -0.92
N ASN A 72 -0.23 0.02 -1.94
CA ASN A 72 1.14 0.55 -1.97
C ASN A 72 1.15 1.98 -2.55
N LEU A 73 1.20 2.98 -1.66
CA LEU A 73 1.16 4.40 -2.02
C LEU A 73 2.41 4.82 -2.79
N SER A 74 3.58 4.30 -2.42
CA SER A 74 4.83 4.61 -3.10
C SER A 74 4.81 4.17 -4.58
N ALA A 75 4.32 2.96 -4.86
CA ALA A 75 4.19 2.45 -6.22
C ALA A 75 3.13 3.21 -7.04
N MET A 76 2.02 3.61 -6.41
CA MET A 76 0.98 4.42 -7.06
C MET A 76 1.51 5.81 -7.44
N PHE A 77 2.28 6.43 -6.54
CA PHE A 77 2.91 7.73 -6.82
C PHE A 77 3.94 7.62 -7.95
N GLU A 78 4.82 6.62 -7.90
CA GLU A 78 5.80 6.35 -8.95
C GLU A 78 5.13 6.17 -10.33
N ALA A 79 3.98 5.48 -10.38
CA ALA A 79 3.23 5.31 -11.61
C ALA A 79 2.74 6.65 -12.20
N ILE A 80 2.29 7.58 -11.35
CA ILE A 80 1.87 8.93 -11.75
C ILE A 80 3.07 9.76 -12.22
N GLU A 81 4.21 9.68 -11.51
CA GLU A 81 5.45 10.35 -11.93
C GLU A 81 5.96 9.85 -13.28
N ASN A 82 5.75 8.56 -13.56
CA ASN A 82 6.03 7.93 -14.85
C ASN A 82 4.99 8.23 -15.93
N GLY A 83 3.98 9.07 -15.63
CA GLY A 83 3.04 9.61 -16.60
C GLY A 83 1.71 8.86 -16.73
N GLN A 84 1.40 7.93 -15.82
CA GLN A 84 0.05 7.36 -15.74
C GLN A 84 -0.95 8.42 -15.25
N ASP A 85 -2.20 8.33 -15.72
CA ASP A 85 -3.25 9.23 -15.26
C ASP A 85 -3.63 8.90 -13.81
N TYR A 86 -3.76 9.95 -13.00
CA TYR A 86 -4.11 9.82 -11.60
C TYR A 86 -5.43 9.06 -11.38
N ASN A 87 -6.48 9.38 -12.16
CA ASN A 87 -7.79 8.76 -11.97
C ASN A 87 -7.77 7.29 -12.42
N GLU A 88 -6.95 6.93 -13.41
CA GLU A 88 -6.72 5.53 -13.79
C GLU A 88 -6.05 4.75 -12.65
N VAL A 89 -5.03 5.33 -12.00
CA VAL A 89 -4.37 4.71 -10.84
C VAL A 89 -5.36 4.50 -9.69
N VAL A 90 -6.19 5.50 -9.37
CA VAL A 90 -7.24 5.40 -8.34
C VAL A 90 -8.26 4.31 -8.70
N SER A 91 -8.78 4.30 -9.94
CA SER A 91 -9.77 3.29 -10.38
C SER A 91 -9.22 1.87 -10.27
N ARG A 92 -7.99 1.65 -10.73
CA ARG A 92 -7.36 0.33 -10.64
C ARG A 92 -7.11 -0.10 -9.21
N ALA A 93 -6.70 0.83 -8.35
CA ALA A 93 -6.49 0.59 -6.94
C ALA A 93 -7.80 0.23 -6.24
N SER A 94 -8.86 1.01 -6.43
CA SER A 94 -10.18 0.75 -5.83
C SER A 94 -10.75 -0.59 -6.29
N GLU A 95 -10.73 -0.88 -7.60
CA GLU A 95 -11.16 -2.18 -8.15
C GLU A 95 -10.39 -3.35 -7.51
N SER A 96 -9.07 -3.22 -7.37
CA SER A 96 -8.24 -4.27 -6.76
C SER A 96 -8.53 -4.43 -5.27
N ILE A 97 -8.77 -3.34 -4.54
CA ILE A 97 -9.09 -3.37 -3.11
C ILE A 97 -10.47 -4.03 -2.91
N ILE A 98 -11.47 -3.59 -3.67
CA ILE A 98 -12.84 -4.15 -3.64
C ILE A 98 -12.79 -5.66 -3.92
N ALA A 99 -12.12 -6.06 -5.00
CA ALA A 99 -11.98 -7.47 -5.33
C ALA A 99 -11.25 -8.25 -4.22
N SER A 100 -10.24 -7.67 -3.58
CA SER A 100 -9.53 -8.31 -2.48
C SER A 100 -10.42 -8.48 -1.24
N ILE A 101 -11.23 -7.48 -0.91
CA ILE A 101 -12.19 -7.54 0.20
C ILE A 101 -13.29 -8.58 -0.08
N GLU A 102 -13.91 -8.54 -1.26
CA GLU A 102 -14.99 -9.45 -1.64
C GLU A 102 -14.54 -10.92 -1.74
N ASN A 103 -13.27 -11.15 -2.09
CA ASN A 103 -12.68 -12.48 -2.17
C ASN A 103 -11.82 -12.83 -0.95
N THR A 104 -11.87 -12.04 0.12
CA THR A 104 -11.12 -12.34 1.35
C THR A 104 -11.62 -13.67 1.91
N PRO A 105 -10.74 -14.66 2.15
CA PRO A 105 -11.15 -15.91 2.76
C PRO A 105 -11.72 -15.65 4.15
N GLU A 106 -12.73 -16.41 4.54
CA GLU A 106 -13.19 -16.40 5.94
C GLU A 106 -12.07 -16.91 6.84
N ILE A 107 -11.47 -15.98 7.59
CA ILE A 107 -10.43 -16.28 8.57
C ILE A 107 -11.07 -16.20 9.95
N ASN A 108 -11.07 -17.31 10.69
CA ASN A 108 -11.31 -17.24 12.11
C ASN A 108 -10.09 -16.59 12.78
N VAL A 109 -10.24 -15.34 13.21
CA VAL A 109 -9.16 -14.56 13.82
C VAL A 109 -8.63 -15.23 15.08
N GLU A 110 -9.45 -16.01 15.79
CA GLU A 110 -9.02 -16.77 16.97
C GLU A 110 -7.93 -17.80 16.62
N ASP A 111 -8.03 -18.42 15.44
CA ASP A 111 -7.06 -19.42 14.98
C ASP A 111 -5.69 -18.80 14.73
N LEU A 112 -5.61 -17.51 14.35
CA LEU A 112 -4.34 -16.81 14.14
C LEU A 112 -3.50 -16.71 15.42
N THR A 113 -4.16 -16.72 16.58
CA THR A 113 -3.48 -16.69 17.89
C THR A 113 -3.23 -18.08 18.45
N ASN A 114 -3.80 -19.12 17.84
CA ASN A 114 -3.59 -20.49 18.26
C ASN A 114 -2.28 -21.05 17.69
N TYR A 115 -1.24 -21.05 18.53
CA TYR A 115 0.08 -21.57 18.16
C TYR A 115 0.04 -23.02 17.62
N ASN A 116 -0.80 -23.90 18.17
CA ASN A 116 -0.83 -25.29 17.73
C ASN A 116 -1.35 -25.45 16.31
N GLU A 117 -2.24 -24.57 15.87
CA GLU A 117 -2.72 -24.54 14.49
C GLU A 117 -1.71 -23.82 13.58
N MET A 118 -1.24 -22.64 13.99
CA MET A 118 -0.38 -21.80 13.16
C MET A 118 1.03 -22.37 12.97
N LYS A 119 1.60 -23.12 13.92
CA LYS A 119 2.97 -23.65 13.79
C LYS A 119 3.19 -24.48 12.52
N SER A 120 2.13 -25.13 12.02
CA SER A 120 2.18 -25.92 10.78
C SER A 120 2.12 -25.10 9.50
N LYS A 121 1.69 -23.84 9.60
CA LYS A 121 1.56 -22.86 8.51
C LYS A 121 2.73 -21.88 8.44
N LEU A 122 3.58 -21.84 9.48
CA LEU A 122 4.79 -21.03 9.50
C LEU A 122 5.85 -21.63 8.58
N ALA A 123 6.49 -20.78 7.77
CA ALA A 123 7.65 -21.13 6.96
C ALA A 123 8.87 -20.34 7.43
N MET A 124 10.04 -20.98 7.44
CA MET A 124 11.31 -20.30 7.69
C MET A 124 11.88 -19.79 6.37
N GLU A 125 12.17 -18.50 6.31
CA GLU A 125 12.84 -17.88 5.17
C GLU A 125 14.35 -17.77 5.45
N VAL A 126 15.18 -18.23 4.51
CA VAL A 126 16.64 -18.14 4.61
C VAL A 126 17.12 -16.90 3.88
N VAL A 127 17.74 -15.98 4.61
CA VAL A 127 18.29 -14.73 4.08
C VAL A 127 19.74 -14.53 4.49
N SER A 128 20.48 -13.72 3.73
CA SER A 128 21.85 -13.34 4.09
C SER A 128 21.82 -12.42 5.32
N ALA A 129 22.46 -12.84 6.41
CA ALA A 129 22.49 -12.07 7.66
C ALA A 129 23.12 -10.68 7.45
N ASP A 130 24.27 -10.61 6.79
CA ASP A 130 24.98 -9.34 6.54
C ASP A 130 24.15 -8.33 5.74
N ARG A 131 23.38 -8.81 4.75
CA ARG A 131 22.57 -7.94 3.88
C ARG A 131 21.30 -7.44 4.55
N ASN A 132 20.87 -8.07 5.65
CA ASN A 132 19.61 -7.78 6.33
C ASN A 132 19.80 -7.40 7.80
N ALA A 133 21.03 -7.07 8.22
CA ALA A 133 21.40 -6.87 9.61
C ALA A 133 20.46 -5.90 10.34
N GLU A 134 20.17 -4.74 9.75
CA GLU A 134 19.28 -3.72 10.34
C GLU A 134 17.85 -4.24 10.56
N MET A 135 17.31 -5.02 9.63
CA MET A 135 15.97 -5.57 9.77
C MET A 135 15.93 -6.73 10.78
N LEU A 136 16.97 -7.57 10.80
CA LEU A 136 17.10 -8.71 11.71
C LEU A 136 17.18 -8.26 13.18
N GLU A 137 17.68 -7.06 13.47
CA GLU A 137 17.62 -6.49 14.84
C GLU A 137 16.19 -6.33 15.38
N ASN A 138 15.20 -6.23 14.49
CA ASN A 138 13.82 -5.88 14.83
C ASN A 138 12.82 -7.02 14.64
N VAL A 139 13.26 -8.20 14.16
CA VAL A 139 12.39 -9.37 13.93
C VAL A 139 12.93 -10.63 14.61
N PRO A 140 12.09 -11.63 14.90
CA PRO A 140 12.58 -12.93 15.38
C PRO A 140 13.38 -13.65 14.30
N TYR A 141 14.62 -14.05 14.60
CA TYR A 141 15.49 -14.81 13.68
C TYR A 141 16.41 -15.77 14.43
N GLU A 142 16.96 -16.74 13.70
CA GLU A 142 18.02 -17.64 14.17
C GLU A 142 19.17 -17.61 13.16
N GLN A 143 20.41 -17.48 13.64
CA GLN A 143 21.59 -17.57 12.77
C GLN A 143 21.88 -19.03 12.46
N MET A 144 22.18 -19.31 11.19
CA MET A 144 22.55 -20.65 10.73
C MET A 144 23.75 -20.53 9.79
N GLU A 145 24.73 -21.43 9.94
CA GLU A 145 25.85 -21.51 9.00
C GLU A 145 25.38 -22.11 7.67
N ALA A 146 25.96 -21.63 6.56
CA ALA A 146 25.73 -22.27 5.26
C ALA A 146 26.25 -23.71 5.32
N ALA A 147 25.41 -24.68 4.96
CA ALA A 147 25.86 -26.06 4.83
C ALA A 147 26.93 -26.14 3.72
N GLU A 148 28.10 -26.68 4.05
CA GLU A 148 29.19 -26.99 3.09
C GLU A 148 28.78 -28.03 2.05
#